data_AF-A0A534N5H0-F1
#
_entry.id   AF-A0A534N5H0-F1
#
_cell.length_a   1.000
_cell.length_b   1.000
_cell.length_c   1.000
_cell.angle_alpha   90.00
_cell.angle_beta   90.00
_cell.angle_gamma   90.00
#
_symmetry.space_group_name_H-M   'P 1'
#
loop_
_entity.id
_entity.type
_entity.pdbx_description
1 polymer ?
#
loop_
_entity_poly.entity_id
_entity_poly.type
_entity_poly.pdbx_seq_one_letter_code
_entity_poly.pdbx_strand_id
1 'polypeptide(L)'
;MSESIAHNVEHFGPAELAEGKKEVLRDGGPGRARKKPMISLSAATGLLDAIEAAGGNPDQILHSLGLDRSLFSHSEGFISCAVFDRLLQEAARSTGDDRFGLHFGEHFNPKDIGALAYVLLNSPTIKVGFENVGRYLKVHNEAARVSVAVEGERVYLRYRLVDTPIEAARQHNEYGVALALNAIRMMMGSQWVPLEVQ
;
A
#
# COMPACT_ATOMS: atom_id res chain seq x y z
N MET A 1 30.76 43.03 55.69
CA MET A 1 29.67 43.37 56.64
C MET A 1 28.48 42.52 56.20
N SER A 2 28.38 41.28 56.70
CA SER A 2 27.63 40.82 57.90
C SER A 2 26.12 40.87 57.63
N GLU A 3 25.28 39.83 57.79
CA GLU A 3 25.23 38.62 58.64
C GLU A 3 24.45 37.50 57.87
N SER A 4 24.81 36.21 57.82
CA SER A 4 24.61 35.10 58.79
C SER A 4 23.20 35.03 59.42
N ILE A 5 22.45 33.93 59.37
CA ILE A 5 22.54 32.78 60.30
C ILE A 5 21.75 31.58 59.75
N ALA A 6 22.27 30.37 60.00
CA ALA A 6 21.70 29.06 59.73
C ALA A 6 20.70 28.58 60.81
N HIS A 7 19.76 27.69 60.46
CA HIS A 7 19.37 26.59 61.35
C HIS A 7 18.78 25.37 60.63
N ASN A 8 19.24 24.20 61.09
CA ASN A 8 18.78 22.81 61.00
C ASN A 8 17.25 22.63 60.82
N VAL A 9 16.73 21.52 60.28
CA VAL A 9 16.48 20.28 61.04
C VAL A 9 16.57 19.00 60.19
N GLU A 10 17.12 18.01 60.90
CA GLU A 10 17.39 16.61 60.68
C GLU A 10 16.29 15.72 60.08
N HIS A 11 16.80 14.63 59.48
CA HIS A 11 16.12 13.40 59.13
C HIS A 11 15.33 12.77 60.28
N PHE A 12 14.07 12.46 60.01
CA PHE A 12 13.32 11.40 60.67
C PHE A 12 12.89 10.37 59.62
N GLY A 13 13.37 9.12 59.74
CA GLY A 13 12.61 7.95 59.27
C GLY A 13 11.57 7.56 60.33
N PRO A 14 11.05 6.32 60.36
CA PRO A 14 10.83 5.33 59.31
C PRO A 14 9.33 4.93 59.24
N ALA A 15 8.87 4.33 58.14
CA ALA A 15 7.75 3.38 58.16
C ALA A 15 7.59 2.74 56.77
N GLU A 16 8.25 1.61 56.62
CA GLU A 16 7.96 0.63 55.58
C GLU A 16 6.64 -0.09 55.93
N LEU A 17 5.97 -0.60 54.88
CA LEU A 17 4.85 -1.56 54.87
C LEU A 17 3.43 -0.99 54.90
N ALA A 18 2.85 -0.80 53.70
CA ALA A 18 1.62 -1.50 53.30
C ALA A 18 1.34 -1.28 51.80
N GLU A 19 1.21 -2.39 51.08
CA GLU A 19 0.37 -2.55 49.89
C GLU A 19 0.64 -1.61 48.70
N GLY A 20 1.55 -2.08 47.82
CA GLY A 20 1.64 -1.62 46.45
C GLY A 20 0.28 -1.76 45.75
N LYS A 21 -0.32 -0.61 45.50
CA LYS A 21 -1.58 -0.40 44.78
C LYS A 21 -1.60 -1.18 43.47
N LYS A 22 -2.68 -1.94 43.26
CA LYS A 22 -3.16 -2.34 41.93
C LYS A 22 -3.25 -1.08 41.07
N GLU A 23 -2.27 -0.88 40.19
CA GLU A 23 -2.43 0.09 39.13
C GLU A 23 -3.44 -0.44 38.12
N VAL A 24 -4.48 0.37 37.99
CA VAL A 24 -5.67 0.18 37.18
C VAL A 24 -5.24 0.00 35.72
N LEU A 25 -5.51 -1.19 35.19
CA LEU A 25 -5.66 -1.46 33.76
C LEU A 25 -6.69 -0.46 33.20
N ARG A 26 -6.21 0.64 32.63
CA ARG A 26 -7.05 1.56 31.86
C ARG A 26 -7.23 0.99 30.46
N ASP A 27 -8.36 0.31 30.34
CA ASP A 27 -9.22 0.21 29.16
C ASP A 27 -8.56 -0.27 27.87
N GLY A 28 -8.23 -1.57 27.85
CA GLY A 28 -8.21 -2.34 26.61
C GLY A 28 -9.64 -2.57 26.13
N GLY A 29 -10.27 -1.55 25.53
CA GLY A 29 -11.45 -1.75 24.71
C GLY A 29 -11.17 -2.81 23.64
N PRO A 30 -12.17 -3.58 23.17
CA PRO A 30 -11.95 -4.72 22.28
C PRO A 30 -11.10 -4.25 21.11
N GLY A 31 -9.86 -4.76 21.03
CA GLY A 31 -8.91 -4.39 19.99
C GLY A 31 -9.64 -4.53 18.66
N ARG A 32 -9.91 -3.39 18.01
CA ARG A 32 -10.69 -3.36 16.77
C ARG A 32 -9.99 -4.30 15.81
N ALA A 33 -10.62 -5.45 15.52
CA ALA A 33 -10.06 -6.43 14.60
C ALA A 33 -9.61 -5.67 13.37
N ARG A 34 -8.30 -5.69 13.09
CA ARG A 34 -7.71 -4.87 12.04
C ARG A 34 -8.39 -5.31 10.73
N LYS A 35 -9.23 -4.45 10.15
CA LYS A 35 -9.96 -4.78 8.92
C LYS A 35 -8.91 -5.11 7.86
N LYS A 36 -9.04 -6.26 7.20
CA LYS A 36 -8.12 -6.66 6.12
C LYS A 36 -8.22 -5.61 5.01
N PRO A 37 -7.10 -4.99 4.58
CA PRO A 37 -7.12 -4.02 3.49
C PRO A 37 -7.70 -4.65 2.22
N MET A 38 -8.60 -3.94 1.56
CA MET A 38 -9.25 -4.37 0.32
C MET A 38 -8.71 -3.63 -0.90
N ILE A 39 -8.72 -4.30 -2.05
CA ILE A 39 -8.39 -3.74 -3.36
C ILE A 39 -9.51 -4.05 -4.35
N SER A 40 -9.84 -3.08 -5.20
CA SER A 40 -10.86 -3.22 -6.24
C SER A 40 -10.42 -4.27 -7.27
N LEU A 41 -11.36 -5.08 -7.74
CA LEU A 41 -11.13 -6.04 -8.81
C LEU A 41 -10.73 -5.38 -10.14
N SER A 42 -11.07 -4.10 -10.34
CA SER A 42 -10.55 -3.31 -11.46
C SER A 42 -9.02 -3.26 -11.51
N ALA A 43 -8.32 -3.35 -10.36
CA ALA A 43 -6.86 -3.44 -10.31
C ALA A 43 -6.32 -4.77 -10.86
N ALA A 44 -7.15 -5.81 -10.91
CA ALA A 44 -6.80 -7.13 -11.44
C ALA A 44 -7.33 -7.34 -12.87
N THR A 45 -7.82 -6.29 -13.54
CA THR A 45 -8.24 -6.34 -14.94
C THR A 45 -7.09 -6.88 -15.80
N GLY A 46 -7.37 -7.89 -16.63
CA GLY A 46 -6.37 -8.55 -17.47
C GLY A 46 -5.42 -9.51 -16.75
N LEU A 47 -5.56 -9.72 -15.44
CA LEU A 47 -4.64 -10.59 -14.68
C LEU A 47 -4.67 -12.04 -15.18
N LEU A 48 -5.86 -12.58 -15.47
CA LEU A 48 -5.98 -13.97 -15.93
C LEU A 48 -5.33 -14.15 -17.30
N ASP A 49 -5.55 -13.19 -18.21
CA ASP A 49 -4.93 -13.19 -19.53
C ASP A 49 -3.40 -13.05 -19.43
N ALA A 50 -2.90 -12.24 -18.49
CA ALA A 50 -1.46 -12.10 -18.25
C ALA A 50 -0.83 -13.39 -17.72
N ILE A 51 -1.54 -14.14 -16.86
CA ILE A 51 -1.09 -15.46 -16.39
C ILE A 51 -1.03 -16.44 -17.57
N GLU A 52 -2.08 -16.50 -18.40
CA GLU A 52 -2.15 -17.38 -19.58
C GLU A 52 -1.04 -17.04 -20.59
N ALA A 53 -0.83 -15.75 -20.88
CA ALA A 53 0.22 -15.28 -21.78
C ALA A 53 1.64 -15.61 -21.29
N ALA A 54 1.85 -15.66 -19.97
CA ALA A 54 3.10 -16.08 -19.36
C ALA A 54 3.24 -17.62 -19.26
N GLY A 55 2.29 -18.40 -19.79
CA GLY A 55 2.32 -19.86 -19.80
C GLY A 55 1.78 -20.53 -18.52
N GLY A 56 1.17 -19.76 -17.63
CA GLY A 56 0.53 -20.25 -16.42
C GLY A 56 -0.92 -20.72 -16.65
N ASN A 57 -1.50 -21.39 -15.66
CA ASN A 57 -2.91 -21.77 -15.66
C ASN A 57 -3.67 -20.96 -14.58
N PRO A 58 -4.43 -19.92 -14.95
CA PRO A 58 -5.12 -19.08 -13.97
C PRO A 58 -6.13 -19.86 -13.13
N ASP A 59 -6.85 -20.83 -13.70
CA ASP A 59 -7.87 -21.58 -12.98
C ASP A 59 -7.25 -22.45 -11.87
N GLN A 60 -6.08 -23.04 -12.11
CA GLN A 60 -5.31 -23.75 -11.06
C GLN A 60 -4.92 -22.81 -9.91
N ILE A 61 -4.42 -21.61 -10.24
CA ILE A 61 -4.02 -20.61 -9.25
C ILE A 61 -5.23 -20.17 -8.42
N LEU A 62 -6.32 -19.80 -9.08
CA LEU A 62 -7.57 -19.38 -8.43
C LEU A 62 -8.10 -20.48 -7.50
N HIS A 63 -8.16 -21.72 -7.99
CA HIS A 63 -8.65 -22.86 -7.19
C HIS A 63 -7.75 -23.14 -5.97
N SER A 64 -6.43 -23.00 -6.10
CA SER A 64 -5.49 -23.14 -4.97
C SER A 64 -5.73 -22.12 -3.85
N LEU A 65 -6.33 -20.97 -4.20
CA LEU A 65 -6.67 -19.89 -3.28
C LEU A 65 -8.15 -19.92 -2.86
N GLY A 66 -8.94 -20.90 -3.32
CA GLY A 66 -10.37 -20.99 -3.05
C GLY A 66 -11.20 -19.90 -3.74
N LEU A 67 -10.74 -19.40 -4.89
CA LEU A 67 -11.42 -18.39 -5.69
C LEU A 67 -12.05 -19.01 -6.93
N ASP A 68 -13.17 -18.42 -7.36
CA ASP A 68 -13.85 -18.77 -8.61
C ASP A 68 -13.56 -17.73 -9.70
N ARG A 69 -13.45 -18.16 -10.96
CA ARG A 69 -13.17 -17.27 -12.10
C ARG A 69 -14.24 -16.18 -12.28
N SER A 70 -15.50 -16.46 -11.93
CA SER A 70 -16.61 -15.49 -11.98
C SER A 70 -16.40 -14.26 -11.08
N LEU A 71 -15.47 -14.34 -10.12
CA LEU A 71 -15.05 -13.16 -9.36
C LEU A 71 -14.50 -12.06 -10.27
N PHE A 72 -13.75 -12.42 -11.32
CA PHE A 72 -13.11 -11.47 -12.23
C PHE A 72 -14.01 -11.01 -13.38
N SER A 73 -15.23 -11.55 -13.51
CA SER A 73 -16.18 -11.08 -14.53
C SER A 73 -16.89 -9.78 -14.15
N HIS A 74 -16.73 -9.31 -12.90
CA HIS A 74 -17.36 -8.09 -12.38
C HIS A 74 -16.31 -7.14 -11.79
N SER A 75 -16.07 -6.00 -12.46
CA SER A 75 -15.05 -5.03 -12.06
C SER A 75 -15.38 -4.23 -10.79
N GLU A 76 -16.63 -4.24 -10.34
CA GLU A 76 -17.11 -3.43 -9.21
C GLU A 76 -16.83 -4.05 -7.82
N GLY A 77 -16.38 -5.30 -7.77
CA GLY A 77 -16.11 -5.97 -6.50
C GLY A 77 -14.73 -5.65 -5.91
N PHE A 78 -14.46 -6.24 -4.74
CA PHE A 78 -13.21 -6.10 -4.02
C PHE A 78 -12.71 -7.45 -3.53
N ILE A 79 -11.39 -7.61 -3.49
CA ILE A 79 -10.70 -8.72 -2.83
C ILE A 79 -9.77 -8.17 -1.76
N SER A 80 -9.37 -9.00 -0.79
CA SER A 80 -8.35 -8.55 0.17
C SER A 80 -7.02 -8.37 -0.54
N CYS A 81 -6.24 -7.36 -0.15
CA CYS A 81 -4.90 -7.11 -0.71
C CYS A 81 -4.01 -8.35 -0.56
N ALA A 82 -4.09 -9.07 0.57
CA ALA A 82 -3.36 -10.31 0.76
C ALA A 82 -3.71 -11.41 -0.27
N VAL A 83 -4.95 -11.47 -0.75
CA VAL A 83 -5.34 -12.39 -1.82
C VAL A 83 -4.74 -11.94 -3.15
N PHE A 84 -4.77 -10.63 -3.45
CA PHE A 84 -4.15 -10.08 -4.64
C PHE A 84 -2.63 -10.31 -4.66
N ASP A 85 -1.95 -10.09 -3.52
CA ASP A 85 -0.52 -10.36 -3.34
C ASP A 85 -0.20 -11.84 -3.62
N ARG A 86 -1.01 -12.76 -3.08
CA ARG A 86 -0.83 -14.20 -3.34
C ARG A 86 -1.11 -14.59 -4.79
N LEU A 87 -2.07 -13.95 -5.46
CA LEU A 87 -2.30 -14.17 -6.89
C LEU A 87 -1.06 -13.81 -7.71
N LEU A 88 -0.46 -12.65 -7.45
CA LEU A 88 0.75 -12.21 -8.15
C LEU A 88 1.96 -13.11 -7.85
N GLN A 89 2.12 -13.55 -6.61
CA GLN A 89 3.19 -14.48 -6.21
C GLN A 89 3.04 -15.85 -6.88
N GLU A 90 1.83 -16.40 -6.86
CA GLU A 90 1.56 -17.72 -7.43
C GLU A 90 1.64 -17.68 -8.96
N ALA A 91 1.25 -16.56 -9.58
CA ALA A 91 1.51 -16.30 -10.98
C ALA A 91 3.01 -16.34 -11.28
N ALA A 92 3.82 -15.53 -10.59
CA ALA A 92 5.28 -15.54 -10.74
C ALA A 92 5.90 -16.94 -10.56
N ARG A 93 5.46 -17.67 -9.53
CA ARG A 93 5.96 -19.01 -9.21
C ARG A 93 5.60 -20.04 -10.28
N SER A 94 4.36 -20.03 -10.76
CA SER A 94 3.86 -21.02 -11.72
C SER A 94 4.35 -20.79 -13.14
N THR A 95 4.59 -19.53 -13.52
CA THR A 95 5.12 -19.15 -14.84
C THR A 95 6.65 -19.16 -14.89
N GLY A 96 7.32 -19.10 -13.72
CA GLY A 96 8.76 -18.91 -13.61
C GLY A 96 9.20 -17.47 -13.90
N ASP A 97 8.26 -16.52 -13.95
CA ASP A 97 8.54 -15.10 -14.17
C ASP A 97 8.70 -14.36 -12.83
N ASP A 98 9.96 -14.20 -12.41
CA ASP A 98 10.32 -13.47 -11.18
C ASP A 98 9.94 -11.97 -11.21
N ARG A 99 9.50 -11.43 -12.35
CA ARG A 99 9.08 -10.04 -12.55
C ARG A 99 7.62 -9.95 -13.02
N PHE A 100 6.83 -10.99 -12.76
CA PHE A 100 5.45 -11.07 -13.25
C PHE A 100 4.61 -9.81 -12.94
N GLY A 101 4.70 -9.27 -11.72
CA GLY A 101 3.98 -8.07 -11.31
C GLY A 101 4.37 -6.83 -12.11
N LEU A 102 5.66 -6.66 -12.41
CA LEU A 102 6.16 -5.62 -13.31
C LEU A 102 5.56 -5.79 -14.71
N HIS A 103 5.72 -6.97 -15.33
CA HIS A 103 5.22 -7.21 -16.69
C HIS A 103 3.70 -7.09 -16.78
N PHE A 104 2.96 -7.55 -15.77
CA PHE A 104 1.52 -7.36 -15.70
C PHE A 104 1.16 -5.86 -15.64
N GLY A 105 1.82 -5.11 -14.76
CA GLY A 105 1.59 -3.67 -14.61
C GLY A 105 1.98 -2.86 -15.85
N GLU A 106 3.03 -3.26 -16.58
CA GLU A 106 3.47 -2.61 -17.83
C GLU A 106 2.40 -2.62 -18.92
N HIS A 107 1.60 -3.69 -18.99
CA HIS A 107 0.51 -3.81 -19.95
C HIS A 107 -0.82 -3.25 -19.44
N PHE A 108 -0.89 -2.87 -18.16
CA PHE A 108 -2.11 -2.35 -17.57
C PHE A 108 -2.42 -0.96 -18.13
N ASN A 109 -3.61 -0.81 -18.72
CA ASN A 109 -4.11 0.47 -19.19
C ASN A 109 -4.56 1.32 -17.98
N PRO A 110 -3.92 2.47 -17.69
CA PRO A 110 -4.26 3.26 -16.53
C PRO A 110 -5.69 3.80 -16.53
N LYS A 111 -6.46 3.70 -17.62
CA LYS A 111 -7.88 4.04 -17.65
C LYS A 111 -8.75 3.01 -16.90
N ASP A 112 -8.24 1.81 -16.69
CA ASP A 112 -9.00 0.71 -16.11
C ASP A 112 -9.10 0.79 -14.57
N ILE A 113 -8.35 1.70 -13.91
CA ILE A 113 -8.56 2.02 -12.48
C ILE A 113 -9.80 2.91 -12.23
N GLY A 114 -10.62 3.12 -13.27
CA GLY A 114 -11.94 3.75 -13.17
C GLY A 114 -11.89 5.23 -12.80
N ALA A 115 -12.72 5.64 -11.83
CA ALA A 115 -12.87 7.04 -11.44
C ALA A 115 -11.55 7.70 -11.01
N LEU A 116 -10.60 6.92 -10.47
CA LEU A 116 -9.30 7.43 -10.08
C LEU A 116 -8.48 7.89 -11.31
N ALA A 117 -8.59 7.18 -12.43
CA ALA A 117 -7.99 7.55 -13.71
C ALA A 117 -8.57 8.87 -14.21
N TYR A 118 -9.90 9.02 -14.14
CA TYR A 118 -10.57 10.24 -14.55
C TYR A 118 -10.07 11.46 -13.77
N VAL A 119 -9.97 11.34 -12.44
CA VAL A 119 -9.44 12.40 -11.57
C VAL A 119 -7.99 12.74 -11.91
N LEU A 120 -7.15 11.73 -12.14
CA LEU A 120 -5.75 11.91 -12.52
C LEU A 120 -5.61 12.67 -13.84
N LEU A 121 -6.28 12.18 -14.89
CA LEU A 121 -6.11 12.65 -16.27
C LEU A 121 -6.77 14.00 -16.56
N ASN A 122 -7.78 14.37 -15.78
CA ASN A 122 -8.46 15.65 -15.91
C ASN A 122 -7.99 16.68 -14.86
N SER A 123 -6.92 16.38 -14.13
CA SER A 123 -6.31 17.35 -13.22
C SER A 123 -5.52 18.42 -13.98
N PRO A 124 -5.46 19.67 -13.52
CA PRO A 124 -4.79 20.77 -14.23
C PRO A 124 -3.28 20.57 -14.45
N THR A 125 -2.63 19.77 -13.61
CA THR A 125 -1.22 19.40 -13.73
C THR A 125 -1.02 17.97 -13.24
N ILE A 126 0.08 17.33 -13.67
CA ILE A 126 0.48 15.99 -13.20
C ILE A 126 0.66 15.95 -11.69
N LYS A 127 1.27 17.00 -11.11
CA LYS A 127 1.44 17.12 -9.65
C LYS A 127 0.09 17.07 -8.94
N VAL A 128 -0.86 17.90 -9.37
CA VAL A 128 -2.22 17.93 -8.81
C VAL A 128 -2.93 16.58 -9.03
N GLY A 129 -2.73 15.97 -10.18
CA GLY A 129 -3.25 14.64 -10.49
C GLY A 129 -2.78 13.58 -9.51
N PHE A 130 -1.48 13.46 -9.26
CA PHE A 130 -0.94 12.50 -8.31
C PHE A 130 -1.21 12.85 -6.84
N GLU A 131 -1.33 14.13 -6.50
CA GLU A 131 -1.84 14.56 -5.18
C GLU A 131 -3.29 14.09 -4.95
N ASN A 132 -4.14 14.20 -5.97
CA ASN A 132 -5.50 13.68 -5.93
C ASN A 132 -5.51 12.14 -5.86
N VAL A 133 -4.65 11.46 -6.63
CA VAL A 133 -4.46 10.01 -6.50
C VAL A 133 -4.10 9.66 -5.06
N GLY A 134 -3.11 10.30 -4.45
CA GLY A 134 -2.74 10.07 -3.05
C GLY A 134 -3.91 10.24 -2.06
N ARG A 135 -4.82 11.18 -2.32
CA ARG A 135 -6.00 11.42 -1.49
C ARG A 135 -7.08 10.34 -1.64
N TYR A 136 -7.33 9.88 -2.86
CA TYR A 136 -8.48 9.02 -3.18
C TYR A 136 -8.13 7.54 -3.41
N LEU A 137 -6.85 7.20 -3.57
CA LEU A 137 -6.38 5.83 -3.85
C LEU A 137 -6.90 4.83 -2.82
N LYS A 138 -7.05 5.21 -1.55
CA LYS A 138 -7.59 4.33 -0.50
C LYS A 138 -8.97 3.73 -0.80
N VAL A 139 -9.75 4.36 -1.68
CA VAL A 139 -11.07 3.86 -2.11
C VAL A 139 -10.91 2.70 -3.11
N HIS A 140 -9.84 2.72 -3.89
CA HIS A 140 -9.51 1.70 -4.88
C HIS A 140 -8.60 0.60 -4.31
N ASN A 141 -7.63 0.97 -3.48
CA ASN A 141 -6.69 0.09 -2.81
C ASN A 141 -6.38 0.61 -1.40
N GLU A 142 -6.95 -0.03 -0.38
CA GLU A 142 -6.82 0.38 1.02
C GLU A 142 -5.36 0.25 1.54
N ALA A 143 -4.53 -0.60 0.91
CA ALA A 143 -3.13 -0.82 1.28
C ALA A 143 -2.15 0.13 0.57
N ALA A 144 -2.50 0.72 -0.58
CA ALA A 144 -1.56 1.55 -1.33
C ALA A 144 -1.56 3.01 -0.88
N ARG A 145 -0.37 3.62 -0.86
CA ARG A 145 -0.15 5.04 -0.62
C ARG A 145 0.68 5.61 -1.75
N VAL A 146 0.25 6.77 -2.24
CA VAL A 146 0.96 7.58 -3.23
C VAL A 146 1.17 8.97 -2.64
N SER A 147 2.38 9.49 -2.74
CA SER A 147 2.67 10.88 -2.41
C SER A 147 3.62 11.51 -3.41
N VAL A 148 3.52 12.84 -3.52
CA VAL A 148 4.43 13.65 -4.33
C VAL A 148 5.25 14.51 -3.38
N ALA A 149 6.57 14.48 -3.55
CA ALA A 149 7.50 15.36 -2.85
C ALA A 149 8.32 16.17 -3.87
N VAL A 150 8.59 17.43 -3.55
CA VAL A 150 9.44 18.30 -4.37
C VAL A 150 10.67 18.65 -3.54
N GLU A 151 11.84 18.34 -4.07
CA GLU A 151 13.13 18.63 -3.41
C GLU A 151 14.04 19.31 -4.43
N GLY A 152 14.21 20.62 -4.31
CA GLY A 152 14.92 21.43 -5.31
C GLY A 152 14.26 21.35 -6.68
N GLU A 153 15.03 20.92 -7.69
CA GLU A 153 14.57 20.75 -9.07
C GLU A 153 14.00 19.35 -9.36
N ARG A 154 13.92 18.48 -8.34
CA ARG A 154 13.45 17.09 -8.49
C ARG A 154 12.05 16.92 -7.90
N VAL A 155 11.26 16.10 -8.58
CA VAL A 155 9.95 15.64 -8.11
C VAL A 155 10.01 14.14 -7.90
N TYR A 156 9.63 13.70 -6.70
CA TYR A 156 9.57 12.29 -6.32
C TYR A 156 8.12 11.85 -6.21
N LEU A 157 7.76 10.82 -6.97
CA LEU A 157 6.53 10.08 -6.78
C LEU A 157 6.84 8.85 -5.92
N ARG A 158 6.30 8.78 -4.72
CA ARG A 158 6.52 7.66 -3.80
C ARG A 158 5.29 6.78 -3.78
N TYR A 159 5.45 5.53 -4.20
CA TYR A 159 4.47 4.47 -4.05
C TYR A 159 4.91 3.53 -2.93
N ARG A 160 3.99 3.16 -2.03
CA ARG A 160 4.25 2.14 -1.03
C ARG A 160 2.98 1.40 -0.63
N LEU A 161 3.14 0.14 -0.30
CA LEU A 161 2.11 -0.63 0.41
C LEU A 161 2.28 -0.45 1.92
N VAL A 162 1.16 -0.31 2.61
CA VAL A 162 1.06 -0.29 4.08
C VAL A 162 0.30 -1.52 4.54
N ASP A 163 0.64 -2.01 5.72
CA ASP A 163 -0.03 -3.16 6.35
C ASP A 163 0.10 -4.50 5.58
N THR A 164 1.11 -4.60 4.71
CA THR A 164 1.52 -5.83 4.01
C THR A 164 2.99 -6.16 4.31
N PRO A 165 3.37 -7.42 4.60
CA PRO A 165 4.76 -7.84 4.69
C PRO A 165 5.52 -7.62 3.38
N ILE A 166 6.77 -7.13 3.45
CA ILE A 166 7.55 -6.67 2.29
C ILE A 166 7.75 -7.81 1.28
N GLU A 167 8.10 -9.01 1.75
CA GLU A 167 8.39 -10.18 0.93
C GLU A 167 7.16 -10.63 0.15
N ALA A 168 5.97 -10.48 0.76
CA ALA A 168 4.71 -10.79 0.11
C ALA A 168 4.27 -9.71 -0.89
N ALA A 169 4.79 -8.49 -0.75
CA ALA A 169 4.32 -7.32 -1.47
C ALA A 169 5.18 -6.96 -2.69
N ARG A 170 6.29 -7.67 -2.96
CA ARG A 170 7.24 -7.30 -4.03
C ARG A 170 6.55 -7.16 -5.40
N GLN A 171 5.84 -8.20 -5.84
CA GLN A 171 5.16 -8.19 -7.14
C GLN A 171 4.09 -7.08 -7.22
N HIS A 172 3.38 -6.80 -6.12
CA HIS A 172 2.40 -5.72 -6.05
C HIS A 172 3.06 -4.33 -6.06
N ASN A 173 4.21 -4.15 -5.40
CA ASN A 173 4.97 -2.91 -5.48
C ASN A 173 5.48 -2.65 -6.90
N GLU A 174 6.05 -3.67 -7.56
CA GLU A 174 6.49 -3.59 -8.95
C GLU A 174 5.32 -3.26 -9.89
N TYR A 175 4.18 -3.93 -9.73
CA TYR A 175 2.93 -3.62 -10.43
C TYR A 175 2.50 -2.16 -10.23
N GLY A 176 2.48 -1.67 -8.99
CA GLY A 176 2.07 -0.30 -8.66
C GLY A 176 2.97 0.78 -9.25
N VAL A 177 4.30 0.54 -9.28
CA VAL A 177 5.26 1.44 -9.91
C VAL A 177 5.09 1.45 -11.43
N ALA A 178 4.92 0.28 -12.06
CA ALA A 178 4.66 0.17 -13.49
C ALA A 178 3.40 0.95 -13.90
N LEU A 179 2.33 0.82 -13.11
CA LEU A 179 1.07 1.52 -13.32
C LEU A 179 1.23 3.04 -13.23
N ALA A 180 1.99 3.53 -12.24
CA ALA A 180 2.29 4.94 -12.10
C ALA A 180 3.10 5.49 -13.30
N LEU A 181 4.10 4.73 -13.78
CA LEU A 181 4.87 5.09 -14.97
C LEU A 181 4.00 5.13 -16.22
N ASN A 182 3.12 4.15 -16.40
CA ASN A 182 2.17 4.13 -17.52
C ASN A 182 1.25 5.36 -17.48
N ALA A 183 0.77 5.74 -16.30
CA ALA A 183 -0.07 6.93 -16.16
C ALA A 183 0.69 8.22 -16.50
N ILE A 184 1.95 8.35 -16.06
CA ILE A 184 2.80 9.50 -16.41
C ILE A 184 3.03 9.55 -17.92
N ARG A 185 3.40 8.42 -18.55
CA ARG A 185 3.62 8.33 -20.00
C ARG A 185 2.36 8.65 -20.80
N MET A 186 1.18 8.33 -20.29
CA MET A 186 -0.07 8.72 -20.93
C MET A 186 -0.31 10.23 -20.94
N MET A 187 0.25 10.97 -19.95
CA MET A 187 0.13 12.43 -19.84
C MET A 187 1.29 13.19 -20.49
N MET A 188 2.52 12.64 -20.42
CA MET A 188 3.76 13.29 -20.89
C MET A 188 4.25 12.79 -22.25
N GLY A 189 3.66 11.71 -22.77
CA GLY A 189 4.12 11.00 -23.96
C GLY A 189 4.86 9.71 -23.65
N SER A 190 4.78 8.74 -24.57
CA SER A 190 5.30 7.38 -24.39
C SER A 190 6.82 7.29 -24.20
N GLN A 191 7.55 8.31 -24.65
CA GLN A 191 9.02 8.39 -24.55
C GLN A 191 9.49 8.98 -23.21
N TRP A 192 8.58 9.40 -22.34
CA TRP A 192 8.97 9.92 -21.03
C TRP A 192 9.61 8.82 -20.18
N VAL A 193 10.70 9.17 -19.51
CA VAL A 193 11.45 8.31 -18.60
C VAL A 193 11.71 9.03 -17.28
N PRO A 194 11.66 8.33 -16.13
CA PRO A 194 12.07 8.90 -14.86
C PRO A 194 13.58 9.12 -14.84
N LEU A 195 14.05 10.05 -13.99
CA LEU A 195 15.48 10.24 -13.76
C LEU A 195 16.10 9.04 -13.03
N GLU A 196 15.35 8.42 -12.11
CA GLU A 196 15.79 7.32 -11.26
C GLU A 196 14.56 6.56 -10.72
N VAL A 197 14.74 5.28 -10.36
CA VAL A 197 13.77 4.44 -9.63
C VAL A 197 14.51 3.79 -8.46
N GLN A 198 13.90 3.80 -7.26
CA GLN A 198 14.48 3.35 -5.99
C GLN A 198 13.63 2.27 -5.33
#